data_AF-A0A7S1CF85-F1
#
_entry.id   AF-A0A7S1CF85-F1
#
_cell.length_a   1.000
_cell.length_b   1.000
_cell.length_c   1.000
_cell.angle_alpha   90.00
_cell.angle_beta   90.00
_cell.angle_gamma   90.00
#
_symmetry.space_group_name_H-M   'P 1'
#
loop_
_entity.id
_entity.type
_entity.pdbx_description
1 polymer ?
#
loop_
_entity_poly.entity_id
_entity_poly.type
_entity_poly.pdbx_seq_one_letter_code
_entity_poly.pdbx_strand_id
1 'polypeptide(L)'
;GGRAARAGGRGRRSITSVEAPVYSLAFNPRQRSFLASGDGAGCVRVWKLGWKLSNPRPQEAETLKRFVQSWEDGAEDGELEDDEAGAADLGGGGGAGGGRRSRADSDDF
;
A
#
# COMPACT_ATOMS: atom_id res chain seq x y z
N GLY A 1 29.16 52.25 -26.65
CA GLY A 1 28.40 51.20 -27.36
C GLY A 1 28.19 50.05 -26.39
N GLY A 2 27.15 49.23 -26.45
CA GLY A 2 26.06 48.99 -27.39
C GLY A 2 25.14 47.98 -26.69
N ARG A 3 23.88 47.90 -27.13
CA ARG A 3 22.71 47.44 -26.37
C ARG A 3 22.51 45.90 -26.43
N ALA A 4 21.80 45.39 -25.42
CA ALA A 4 20.80 44.30 -25.49
C ALA A 4 21.34 42.86 -25.78
N ALA A 5 20.68 41.76 -25.41
CA ALA A 5 19.25 41.55 -25.31
C ALA A 5 18.85 40.40 -24.37
N ARG A 6 17.56 40.47 -24.04
CA ARG A 6 16.71 39.65 -23.17
C ARG A 6 16.68 38.16 -23.53
N ALA A 7 16.46 37.35 -22.50
CA ALA A 7 15.38 36.37 -22.49
C ALA A 7 14.77 36.41 -21.07
N GLY A 8 13.52 36.80 -20.81
CA GLY A 8 12.34 36.69 -21.67
C GLY A 8 11.64 35.33 -21.52
N GLY A 9 11.79 34.64 -20.39
CA GLY A 9 11.03 33.44 -20.06
C GLY A 9 9.60 33.79 -19.63
N ARG A 10 8.70 33.77 -20.60
CA ARG A 10 7.25 34.00 -20.53
C ARG A 10 6.58 33.37 -19.30
N GLY A 11 5.71 34.14 -18.66
CA GLY A 11 4.74 33.63 -17.71
C GLY A 11 3.90 32.50 -18.30
N ARG A 12 3.76 31.41 -17.56
CA ARG A 12 2.65 30.47 -17.72
C ARG A 12 1.65 30.78 -16.62
N ARG A 13 0.78 31.74 -16.89
CA ARG A 13 -0.52 31.79 -16.22
C ARG A 13 -1.38 30.74 -16.92
N SER A 14 -1.42 29.53 -16.36
CA SER A 14 -2.54 28.63 -16.61
C SER A 14 -3.57 28.91 -15.53
N ILE A 15 -4.35 29.96 -15.77
CA ILE A 15 -5.68 30.12 -15.19
C ILE A 15 -6.53 28.97 -15.74
N THR A 16 -7.40 28.40 -14.89
CA THR A 16 -8.13 27.13 -15.02
C THR A 16 -7.30 25.87 -14.78
N SER A 17 -6.83 25.66 -13.54
CA SER A 17 -6.43 24.32 -13.13
C SER A 17 -7.71 23.57 -12.77
N VAL A 18 -8.20 22.72 -13.68
CA VAL A 18 -8.79 21.46 -13.20
C VAL A 18 -7.72 20.88 -12.29
N GLU A 19 -8.00 20.74 -11.01
CA GLU A 19 -6.98 20.31 -10.06
C GLU A 19 -6.58 18.88 -10.44
N ALA A 20 -5.34 18.72 -10.89
CA ALA A 20 -4.84 17.42 -11.28
C ALA A 20 -4.85 16.50 -10.04
N PRO A 21 -5.19 15.21 -10.19
CA PRO A 21 -5.19 14.28 -9.07
C PRO A 21 -3.82 14.28 -8.38
N VAL A 22 -3.86 14.30 -7.04
CA VAL A 22 -2.67 14.21 -6.20
C VAL A 22 -2.33 12.74 -6.01
N TYR A 23 -1.11 12.35 -6.40
CA TYR A 23 -0.65 10.96 -6.32
C TYR A 23 0.31 10.72 -5.17
N SER A 24 0.86 11.78 -4.58
CA SER A 24 1.89 11.65 -3.55
C SER A 24 1.71 12.71 -2.48
N LEU A 25 1.90 12.30 -1.23
CA LEU A 25 1.83 13.15 -0.04
C LEU A 25 2.99 12.81 0.89
N ALA A 26 3.66 13.83 1.43
CA ALA A 26 4.79 13.66 2.34
C ALA A 26 4.75 14.71 3.46
N PHE A 27 4.68 14.25 4.71
CA PHE A 27 4.80 15.11 5.89
C PHE A 27 6.26 15.42 6.20
N ASN A 28 6.52 16.64 6.68
CA ASN A 28 7.85 17.01 7.12
C ASN A 28 8.14 16.38 8.51
N PRO A 29 9.19 15.54 8.64
CA PRO A 29 9.51 14.85 9.90
C PRO A 29 10.03 15.81 10.99
N ARG A 30 10.62 16.94 10.60
CA ARG A 30 11.16 17.94 11.54
C ARG A 30 10.10 18.95 11.98
N GLN A 31 9.13 19.25 11.11
CA GLN A 31 8.12 20.28 11.35
C GLN A 31 6.73 19.79 10.94
N ARG A 32 5.91 19.42 11.93
CA ARG A 32 4.56 18.86 11.73
C ARG A 32 3.57 19.78 11.01
N SER A 33 3.86 21.08 10.92
CA SER A 33 3.03 22.05 10.22
C SER A 33 3.24 22.06 8.71
N PHE A 34 4.17 21.28 8.17
CA PHE A 34 4.43 21.25 6.74
C PHE A 34 4.07 19.92 6.09
N LEU A 35 3.40 20.01 4.94
CA LEU A 35 3.01 18.89 4.08
C LEU A 35 3.37 19.25 2.64
N ALA A 36 3.94 18.29 1.92
CA ALA A 36 4.16 18.38 0.47
C ALA A 36 3.16 17.47 -0.26
N SER A 37 2.58 17.95 -1.36
CA SER A 37 1.73 17.18 -2.27
C SER A 37 2.24 17.26 -3.70
N GLY A 38 2.35 16.13 -4.38
CA GLY A 38 2.69 16.04 -5.80
C GLY A 38 1.47 15.69 -6.64
N ASP A 39 1.21 16.47 -7.69
CA ASP A 39 0.10 16.24 -8.61
C ASP A 39 0.53 15.59 -9.94
N GLY A 40 -0.45 15.10 -10.69
CA GLY A 40 -0.24 14.52 -12.04
C GLY A 40 0.26 15.49 -13.10
N ALA A 41 0.26 16.80 -12.81
CA ALA A 41 0.80 17.81 -13.71
C ALA A 41 2.30 18.07 -13.46
N GLY A 42 2.93 17.32 -12.53
CA GLY A 42 4.32 17.48 -12.16
C GLY A 42 4.57 18.70 -11.27
N CYS A 43 3.53 19.26 -10.66
CA CYS A 43 3.65 20.35 -9.70
C CYS A 43 3.71 19.79 -8.27
N VAL A 44 4.61 20.37 -7.48
CA VAL A 44 4.72 20.10 -6.04
C VAL A 44 4.26 21.32 -5.28
N ARG A 45 3.28 21.15 -4.38
CA ARG A 45 2.78 22.20 -3.50
C ARG A 45 3.21 21.94 -2.07
N VAL A 46 3.63 23.00 -1.38
CA VAL A 46 3.98 22.97 0.05
C VAL A 46 2.90 23.71 0.83
N TRP A 47 2.32 23.02 1.79
CA TRP A 47 1.21 23.50 2.60
C TRP A 47 1.69 23.76 4.03
N LYS A 48 1.33 24.93 4.57
CA LYS A 48 1.45 25.20 6.00
C LYS A 48 0.11 24.93 6.67
N LEU A 49 0.06 23.87 7.45
CA LEU A 49 -1.10 23.42 8.19
C LEU A 49 -1.35 24.31 9.41
N GLY A 50 -2.62 24.51 9.74
CA GLY A 50 -3.03 25.14 10.99
C GLY A 50 -2.83 24.20 12.18
N TRP A 51 -2.75 24.76 13.39
CA TRP A 51 -2.51 24.00 14.63
C TRP A 51 -3.40 22.76 14.79
N LYS A 52 -4.71 22.90 14.55
CA LYS A 52 -5.68 21.80 14.68
C LYS A 52 -5.36 20.61 13.77
N LEU A 53 -4.76 20.85 12.59
CA LEU A 53 -4.41 19.81 11.62
C LEU A 53 -3.00 19.25 11.86
N SER A 54 -2.12 20.01 12.50
CA SER A 54 -0.74 19.57 12.82
C SER A 54 -0.63 18.84 14.15
N ASN A 55 -1.61 19.01 15.04
CA ASN A 55 -1.58 18.48 16.38
C ASN A 55 -2.81 17.58 16.63
N PRO A 56 -2.71 16.27 16.37
CA PRO A 56 -3.83 15.35 16.54
C PRO A 56 -4.29 15.35 17.99
N ARG A 57 -5.60 15.27 18.19
CA ARG A 57 -6.19 15.24 19.52
C ARG A 57 -6.24 13.80 20.05
N PRO A 58 -6.11 13.58 21.36
CA PRO A 58 -6.18 12.23 21.94
C PRO A 58 -7.46 11.46 21.54
N GLN A 59 -8.59 12.16 21.41
CA GLN A 59 -9.86 11.57 21.01
C GLN A 59 -9.86 11.03 19.57
N GLU A 60 -9.12 11.67 18.66
CA GLU A 60 -9.03 11.25 17.26
C GLU A 60 -8.24 9.94 17.15
N ALA A 61 -7.16 9.82 17.92
CA ALA A 61 -6.38 8.58 17.99
C ALA A 61 -7.20 7.42 18.57
N GLU A 62 -8.02 7.68 19.59
CA GLU A 62 -8.89 6.66 20.17
C GLU A 62 -9.98 6.19 19.21
N THR A 63 -10.53 7.11 18.42
CA THR A 63 -11.54 6.77 17.39
C THR A 63 -10.93 5.88 16.31
N LEU A 64 -9.70 6.19 15.88
CA LEU A 64 -8.97 5.35 14.90
C LEU A 64 -8.69 3.95 15.45
N LYS A 65 -8.28 3.83 16.72
CA LYS A 65 -8.07 2.51 17.35
C LYS A 65 -9.33 1.66 17.35
N ARG A 66 -10.47 2.24 17.74
CA ARG A 66 -11.76 1.53 17.73
C ARG A 66 -12.15 1.06 16.34
N PHE A 67 -11.90 1.90 15.33
CA PHE A 67 -12.18 1.55 13.95
C PHE A 67 -11.32 0.37 13.47
N VAL A 68 -10.02 0.39 13.77
CA VAL A 68 -9.10 -0.72 13.45
C VAL A 68 -9.53 -2.01 14.17
N GLN A 69 -9.87 -1.93 15.45
CA GLN A 69 -10.30 -3.09 16.23
C GLN A 69 -11.58 -3.73 15.64
N SER A 70 -12.53 -2.92 15.15
CA SER A 70 -13.74 -3.44 14.50
C SER A 70 -13.47 -4.22 13.22
N TRP A 71 -12.33 -3.99 12.56
CA TRP A 71 -11.92 -4.74 11.37
C TRP A 71 -11.24 -6.06 11.72
N GLU A 72 -10.62 -6.13 12.89
CA GLU A 72 -9.95 -7.33 13.39
C GLU A 72 -10.97 -8.33 13.98
N ASP A 73 -11.95 -7.83 14.72
CA ASP A 73 -12.99 -8.66 15.36
C ASP A 73 -14.00 -9.25 14.34
N GLY A 74 -14.11 -8.68 13.14
CA GLY A 74 -15.01 -9.14 12.09
C GLY A 74 -14.43 -10.20 11.16
N ALA A 75 -13.19 -10.64 11.40
CA ALA A 75 -12.45 -11.58 10.56
C ALA A 75 -12.49 -13.04 11.09
N GLU A 76 -13.36 -13.36 12.04
CA GLU A 76 -13.65 -14.75 12.42
C GLU A 76 -14.30 -15.47 11.23
N ASP A 77 -13.42 -16.07 10.44
CA ASP A 77 -13.63 -17.20 9.56
C ASP A 77 -14.46 -18.25 10.27
N GLY A 78 -15.74 -18.35 9.87
CA GLY A 78 -16.55 -19.51 10.22
C GLY A 78 -15.83 -20.76 9.72
N GLU A 79 -15.21 -21.50 10.64
CA GLU A 79 -14.79 -22.88 10.42
C GLU A 79 -16.03 -23.63 9.93
N LEU A 80 -16.04 -23.95 8.63
CA LEU A 80 -16.96 -24.93 8.09
C LEU A 80 -16.55 -26.24 8.77
N GLU A 81 -17.38 -26.71 9.72
CA GLU A 81 -17.28 -28.07 10.23
C GLU A 81 -17.46 -29.00 9.02
N ASP A 82 -16.35 -29.51 8.51
CA ASP A 82 -16.34 -30.60 7.55
C ASP A 82 -16.90 -31.82 8.29
N ASP A 83 -18.21 -32.07 8.15
CA ASP A 83 -18.85 -33.32 8.54
C ASP A 83 -18.12 -34.47 7.82
N GLU A 84 -17.17 -35.08 8.54
CA GLU A 84 -16.40 -36.24 8.10
C GLU A 84 -17.37 -37.43 7.91
N ALA A 85 -17.88 -37.54 6.69
CA ALA A 85 -18.65 -38.70 6.26
C ALA A 85 -17.75 -39.93 6.38
N GLY A 86 -18.04 -40.76 7.39
CA GLY A 86 -17.34 -42.01 7.68
C GLY A 86 -17.13 -42.86 6.42
N ALA A 87 -15.88 -42.90 5.95
CA ALA A 87 -15.47 -43.82 4.92
C ALA A 87 -15.36 -45.22 5.54
N ALA A 88 -16.29 -46.09 5.14
CA ALA A 88 -16.29 -47.49 5.49
C ALA A 88 -14.98 -48.18 5.08
N ASP A 89 -14.47 -48.97 6.02
CA ASP A 89 -13.40 -49.96 5.83
C ASP A 89 -13.68 -50.85 4.60
N LEU A 90 -12.91 -50.63 3.54
CA LEU A 90 -12.79 -51.56 2.42
C LEU A 90 -11.35 -52.06 2.40
N GLY A 91 -11.16 -53.22 3.00
CA GLY A 91 -9.91 -53.97 2.93
C GLY A 91 -9.49 -54.27 1.49
N GLY A 92 -8.18 -54.36 1.26
CA GLY A 92 -7.68 -54.81 -0.03
C GLY A 92 -6.19 -54.62 -0.27
N GLY A 93 -5.38 -55.54 0.27
CA GLY A 93 -4.38 -56.25 -0.53
C GLY A 93 -3.01 -55.60 -0.82
N GLY A 94 -1.97 -56.43 -0.64
CA GLY A 94 -0.89 -56.49 -1.64
C GLY A 94 0.44 -55.85 -1.27
N GLY A 95 1.11 -56.38 -0.26
CA GLY A 95 2.55 -56.16 -0.07
C GLY A 95 3.39 -57.09 -0.96
N ALA A 96 4.00 -56.54 -2.00
CA ALA A 96 5.21 -57.04 -2.68
C ALA A 96 5.66 -55.89 -3.61
N GLY A 97 6.89 -55.43 -3.67
CA GLY A 97 8.17 -55.99 -3.27
C GLY A 97 9.18 -55.49 -4.30
N GLY A 98 10.28 -54.91 -3.84
CA GLY A 98 11.56 -54.84 -4.57
C GLY A 98 11.65 -53.93 -5.81
N GLY A 99 12.53 -52.93 -5.74
CA GLY A 99 13.04 -52.26 -6.93
C GLY A 99 14.19 -51.33 -6.58
N ARG A 100 15.35 -51.54 -7.19
CA ARG A 100 16.65 -51.04 -6.76
C ARG A 100 16.99 -49.67 -7.37
N ARG A 101 17.70 -48.87 -6.55
CA ARG A 101 18.78 -47.89 -6.82
C ARG A 101 19.25 -47.69 -8.28
N SER A 102 19.38 -46.41 -8.69
CA SER A 102 20.51 -45.78 -9.45
C SER A 102 20.08 -44.34 -9.81
N ARG A 103 20.68 -43.24 -9.33
CA ARG A 103 21.98 -42.59 -9.66
C ARG A 103 22.09 -42.10 -11.13
N ALA A 104 22.63 -40.87 -11.28
CA ALA A 104 22.75 -40.01 -12.47
C ALA A 104 21.48 -39.17 -12.71
N ASP A 105 21.48 -37.89 -13.11
CA ASP A 105 22.46 -36.95 -13.68
C ASP A 105 21.80 -35.55 -13.49
N SER A 106 22.50 -34.48 -13.06
CA SER A 106 22.99 -33.36 -13.90
C SER A 106 21.93 -32.43 -14.51
N ASP A 107 22.27 -31.14 -14.50
CA ASP A 107 21.76 -30.00 -15.29
C ASP A 107 20.48 -29.29 -14.79
N ASP A 108 20.57 -28.04 -14.29
CA ASP A 108 20.73 -26.76 -15.01
C ASP A 108 19.36 -26.17 -15.42
N PHE A 109 18.82 -25.28 -14.57
CA PHE A 109 18.27 -23.96 -14.94
C PHE A 109 18.02 -23.09 -13.69
#